data_AF-A0A1F7EZT8-F1
#
_entry.id   AF-A0A1F7EZT8-F1
#
_cell.length_a   1.000
_cell.length_b   1.000
_cell.length_c   1.000
_cell.angle_alpha   90.00
_cell.angle_beta   90.00
_cell.angle_gamma   90.00
#
_symmetry.space_group_name_H-M   'P 1'
#
loop_
_entity.id
_entity.type
_entity.pdbx_description
1 polymer ?
#
loop_
_entity_poly.entity_id
_entity_poly.type
_entity_poly.pdbx_seq_one_letter_code
_entity_poly.pdbx_strand_id
1 'polypeptide(L)'
;MKRFTFNLAAVLRIYTIDEDNRKKEFGIAGRALREAQDELERLGTEYDRYQDIELARRAADESVAQMRLYTQYIFDIKRRIESQKRTVIERYRVVEQCRKRLIEATKRRKTIERIKEKRFQEWKKERQRFEMKFLDDVCQQMHIREHTPAAA
;
A
#
# COMPACT_ATOMS: atom_id res chain seq x y z
N MET A 1 28.52 26.13 11.34
CA MET A 1 28.74 24.73 10.90
C MET A 1 27.84 24.41 9.71
N LYS A 2 28.36 23.76 8.65
CA LYS A 2 27.57 23.41 7.44
C LYS A 2 26.63 22.24 7.76
N ARG A 3 25.32 22.45 7.67
CA ARG A 3 24.28 21.41 7.88
C ARG A 3 24.32 20.35 6.76
N PHE A 4 23.85 19.13 7.05
CA PHE A 4 23.72 18.08 6.03
C PHE A 4 22.69 18.48 4.96
N THR A 5 23.05 18.35 3.69
CA THR A 5 22.17 18.60 2.54
C THR A 5 22.06 17.35 1.69
N PHE A 6 20.83 16.90 1.45
CA PHE A 6 20.58 15.72 0.61
C PHE A 6 20.10 16.14 -0.78
N ASN A 7 20.95 15.97 -1.78
CA ASN A 7 20.70 16.43 -3.15
C ASN A 7 19.46 15.77 -3.80
N LEU A 8 19.05 14.58 -3.35
CA LEU A 8 17.88 13.86 -3.88
C LEU A 8 16.63 14.04 -3.01
N ALA A 9 16.57 15.08 -2.17
CA ALA A 9 15.40 15.34 -1.32
C ALA A 9 14.10 15.55 -2.12
N ALA A 10 14.19 16.21 -3.29
CA ALA A 10 13.06 16.37 -4.19
C ALA A 10 12.58 15.04 -4.78
N VAL A 11 13.51 14.18 -5.21
CA VAL A 11 13.20 12.84 -5.73
C VAL A 11 12.54 11.97 -4.66
N LEU A 12 13.07 12.00 -3.43
CA LEU A 12 12.47 11.28 -2.31
C LEU A 12 11.02 11.72 -2.08
N ARG A 13 10.76 13.03 -2.12
CA ARG A 13 9.40 13.58 -1.98
C ARG A 13 8.46 13.09 -3.08
N ILE A 14 8.90 13.11 -4.33
CA ILE A 14 8.11 12.61 -5.47
C ILE A 14 7.76 11.13 -5.28
N TYR A 15 8.73 10.31 -4.87
CA TYR A 15 8.50 8.88 -4.64
C TYR A 15 7.59 8.60 -3.44
N THR A 16 7.65 9.41 -2.38
CA THR A 16 6.69 9.33 -1.28
C THR A 16 5.27 9.62 -1.75
N ILE A 17 5.09 10.69 -2.55
CA ILE A 17 3.77 11.05 -3.10
C ILE A 17 3.25 9.95 -4.03
N ASP A 18 4.09 9.39 -4.90
CA ASP A 18 3.71 8.27 -5.77
C ASP A 18 3.29 7.04 -4.95
N GLU A 19 4.06 6.65 -3.93
CA GLU A 19 3.69 5.54 -3.04
C GLU A 19 2.33 5.78 -2.37
N ASP A 20 2.09 6.97 -1.85
CA ASP A 20 0.82 7.29 -1.19
C ASP A 20 -0.36 7.29 -2.17
N ASN A 21 -0.15 7.72 -3.42
CA ASN A 21 -1.15 7.57 -4.47
C ASN A 21 -1.43 6.09 -4.78
N ARG A 22 -0.40 5.23 -4.87
CA ARG A 22 -0.59 3.78 -5.06
C ARG A 22 -1.29 3.11 -3.89
N LYS A 23 -1.07 3.57 -2.64
CA LYS A 23 -1.83 3.10 -1.47
C LYS A 23 -3.31 3.45 -1.60
N LYS A 24 -3.63 4.67 -2.02
CA LYS A 24 -5.03 5.09 -2.24
C LYS A 24 -5.68 4.25 -3.34
N GLU A 25 -5.02 4.06 -4.48
CA GLU A 25 -5.51 3.19 -5.57
C GLU A 25 -5.78 1.77 -5.08
N PHE A 26 -4.84 1.18 -4.34
CA PHE A 26 -5.00 -0.16 -3.76
C PHE A 26 -6.18 -0.23 -2.78
N GLY A 27 -6.37 0.79 -1.94
CA GLY A 27 -7.51 0.88 -1.03
C GLY A 27 -8.86 1.00 -1.75
N ILE A 28 -8.92 1.79 -2.83
CA ILE A 28 -10.12 1.93 -3.68
C ILE A 28 -10.45 0.59 -4.33
N ALA A 29 -9.46 -0.07 -4.95
CA ALA A 29 -9.64 -1.36 -5.58
C ALA A 29 -10.10 -2.44 -4.57
N GLY A 30 -9.52 -2.43 -3.36
CA GLY A 30 -9.90 -3.35 -2.29
C GLY A 30 -11.34 -3.15 -1.79
N ARG A 31 -11.83 -1.89 -1.73
CA ARG A 31 -13.24 -1.62 -1.42
C ARG A 31 -14.16 -2.15 -2.53
N ALA A 32 -13.85 -1.86 -3.78
CA ALA A 32 -14.64 -2.33 -4.92
C ALA A 32 -14.69 -3.86 -5.02
N LEU A 33 -13.62 -4.56 -4.63
CA LEU A 33 -13.63 -6.02 -4.54
C LEU A 33 -14.56 -6.51 -3.42
N ARG A 34 -14.51 -5.90 -2.23
CA ARG A 34 -15.41 -6.26 -1.11
C ARG A 34 -16.87 -6.03 -1.49
N GLU A 35 -17.20 -4.87 -2.03
CA GLU A 35 -18.57 -4.57 -2.50
C GLU A 35 -19.06 -5.61 -3.53
N ALA A 36 -18.19 -6.06 -4.43
CA ALA A 36 -18.53 -7.11 -5.38
C ALA A 36 -18.72 -8.50 -4.73
N GLN A 37 -17.99 -8.81 -3.66
CA GLN A 37 -18.14 -10.04 -2.89
C GLN A 37 -19.42 -10.02 -2.05
N ASP A 38 -19.72 -8.90 -1.39
CA ASP A 38 -20.94 -8.71 -0.61
C ASP A 38 -22.18 -8.85 -1.49
N GLU A 39 -22.15 -8.32 -2.72
CA GLU A 39 -23.22 -8.50 -3.71
C GLU A 39 -23.39 -9.98 -4.11
N LEU A 40 -22.27 -10.69 -4.30
CA LEU A 40 -22.31 -12.11 -4.64
C LEU A 40 -22.93 -12.94 -3.52
N GLU A 41 -22.55 -12.64 -2.27
CA GLU A 41 -23.11 -13.28 -1.08
C GLU A 41 -24.61 -13.00 -0.97
N ARG A 42 -25.03 -11.74 -1.16
CA ARG A 42 -26.45 -11.35 -1.17
C ARG A 42 -27.25 -12.13 -2.20
N LEU A 43 -26.73 -12.25 -3.43
CA LEU A 43 -27.38 -13.03 -4.48
C LEU A 43 -27.45 -14.52 -4.14
N GLY A 44 -26.43 -15.05 -3.47
CA GLY A 44 -26.42 -16.43 -2.97
C GLY A 44 -27.49 -16.67 -1.90
N THR A 45 -27.57 -15.80 -0.90
CA THR A 45 -28.62 -15.88 0.13
C THR A 45 -30.02 -15.73 -0.47
N GLU A 46 -30.18 -14.84 -1.44
CA GLU A 46 -31.43 -14.69 -2.19
C GLU A 46 -31.78 -15.99 -2.92
N TYR A 47 -30.82 -16.57 -3.66
CA TYR A 47 -30.99 -17.84 -4.36
C TYR A 47 -31.45 -18.97 -3.42
N ASP A 48 -30.76 -19.17 -2.30
CA ASP A 48 -31.09 -20.23 -1.34
C ASP A 48 -32.50 -20.06 -0.77
N ARG A 49 -32.86 -18.82 -0.40
CA ARG A 49 -34.20 -18.50 0.10
C ARG A 49 -35.30 -18.84 -0.92
N TYR A 50 -35.09 -18.52 -2.20
CA TYR A 50 -36.08 -18.81 -3.23
C TYR A 50 -36.15 -20.30 -3.56
N GLN A 51 -35.05 -21.04 -3.42
CA GLN A 51 -35.04 -22.49 -3.56
C GLN A 51 -35.86 -23.17 -2.43
N ASP A 52 -35.75 -22.69 -1.19
CA ASP A 52 -36.57 -23.20 -0.07
C ASP A 52 -38.06 -22.91 -0.27
N ILE A 53 -38.40 -21.72 -0.76
CA ILE A 53 -39.78 -21.33 -1.08
C ILE A 53 -40.35 -22.22 -2.20
N GLU A 54 -39.56 -22.49 -3.23
CA GLU A 54 -39.97 -23.38 -4.33
C GLU A 54 -40.27 -24.79 -3.81
N LEU A 55 -39.40 -25.33 -2.95
CA LEU A 55 -39.58 -26.67 -2.38
C LEU A 55 -40.86 -26.77 -1.54
N ALA A 56 -41.11 -25.77 -0.69
CA ALA A 56 -42.32 -25.71 0.14
C ALA A 56 -43.61 -25.60 -0.70
N ARG A 57 -43.57 -24.88 -1.83
CA ARG A 57 -44.74 -24.67 -2.70
C ARG A 57 -45.05 -25.86 -3.61
N ARG A 58 -44.02 -26.60 -4.05
CA ARG A 58 -44.23 -27.87 -4.76
C ARG A 58 -44.99 -28.91 -3.93
N ALA A 59 -44.89 -28.83 -2.60
CA ALA A 59 -45.66 -29.67 -1.69
C ALA A 59 -47.14 -29.21 -1.51
N ALA A 60 -47.52 -28.03 -2.01
CA ALA A 60 -48.80 -27.38 -1.75
C ALA A 60 -49.76 -27.31 -2.96
N ASP A 61 -49.54 -28.12 -4.00
CA ASP A 61 -50.39 -28.24 -5.21
C ASP A 61 -50.67 -26.89 -5.91
N GLU A 62 -49.62 -26.11 -6.11
CA GLU A 62 -49.68 -24.75 -6.66
C GLU A 62 -49.91 -24.70 -8.19
N SER A 63 -50.52 -23.63 -8.70
CA SER A 63 -50.80 -23.52 -10.15
C SER A 63 -49.54 -23.51 -11.02
N VAL A 64 -49.62 -24.13 -12.20
CA VAL A 64 -48.54 -24.20 -13.21
C VAL A 64 -47.99 -22.82 -13.59
N ALA A 65 -48.83 -21.78 -13.61
CA ALA A 65 -48.40 -20.41 -13.93
C ALA A 65 -47.45 -19.83 -12.87
N GLN A 66 -47.71 -20.10 -11.58
CA GLN A 66 -46.85 -19.67 -10.48
C GLN A 66 -45.50 -20.41 -10.53
N MET A 67 -45.53 -21.73 -10.74
CA MET A 67 -44.30 -22.54 -10.89
C MET A 67 -43.38 -22.02 -12.00
N ARG A 68 -43.96 -21.59 -13.13
CA ARG A 68 -43.20 -21.02 -14.26
C ARG A 68 -42.54 -19.68 -13.92
N LEU A 69 -43.25 -18.80 -13.23
CA LEU A 69 -42.71 -17.52 -12.73
C LEU A 69 -41.52 -17.72 -11.80
N TYR A 70 -41.64 -18.64 -10.83
CA TYR A 70 -40.56 -18.96 -9.90
C TYR A 70 -39.35 -19.57 -10.61
N THR A 71 -39.58 -20.51 -11.53
CA THR A 71 -38.49 -21.13 -12.30
C THR A 71 -37.71 -20.09 -13.10
N GLN A 72 -38.42 -19.14 -13.74
CA GLN A 72 -37.80 -18.05 -14.47
C GLN A 72 -36.99 -17.14 -13.54
N TYR A 73 -37.54 -16.79 -12.37
CA TYR A 73 -36.87 -15.96 -11.39
C TYR A 73 -35.58 -16.58 -10.84
N ILE A 74 -35.62 -17.88 -10.47
CA ILE A 74 -34.45 -18.64 -10.02
C ILE A 74 -33.38 -18.67 -11.11
N PHE A 75 -33.77 -18.85 -12.37
CA PHE A 75 -32.86 -18.82 -13.51
C PHE A 75 -32.20 -17.45 -13.70
N ASP A 76 -32.95 -16.36 -13.52
CA ASP A 76 -32.42 -15.00 -13.58
C ASP A 76 -31.42 -14.72 -12.44
N ILE A 77 -31.71 -15.17 -11.20
CA ILE A 77 -30.75 -15.08 -10.10
C ILE A 77 -29.48 -15.87 -10.40
N LYS A 78 -29.58 -17.11 -10.90
CA LYS A 78 -28.40 -17.90 -11.30
C LYS A 78 -27.55 -17.16 -12.32
N ARG A 79 -28.17 -16.54 -13.33
CA ARG A 79 -27.45 -15.72 -14.32
C ARG A 79 -26.75 -14.52 -13.69
N ARG A 80 -27.41 -13.83 -12.76
CA ARG A 80 -26.82 -12.70 -12.01
C ARG A 80 -25.64 -13.16 -11.17
N ILE A 81 -25.74 -14.30 -10.48
CA ILE A 81 -24.64 -14.90 -9.71
C ILE A 81 -23.43 -15.18 -10.62
N GLU A 82 -23.62 -15.83 -11.76
CA GLU A 82 -22.52 -16.14 -12.68
C GLU A 82 -21.88 -14.86 -13.24
N SER A 83 -22.69 -13.84 -13.54
CA SER A 83 -22.16 -12.53 -13.92
C SER A 83 -21.36 -11.89 -12.79
N GLN A 84 -21.87 -11.94 -11.56
CA GLN A 84 -21.23 -11.34 -10.40
C GLN A 84 -19.92 -12.05 -10.04
N LYS A 85 -19.84 -13.38 -10.18
CA LYS A 85 -18.59 -14.14 -10.04
C LYS A 85 -17.51 -13.64 -10.99
N ARG A 86 -17.85 -13.36 -12.25
CA ARG A 86 -16.92 -12.78 -13.23
C ARG A 86 -16.46 -11.39 -12.78
N THR A 87 -17.37 -10.55 -12.31
CA THR A 87 -17.03 -9.23 -11.75
C THR A 87 -16.07 -9.35 -10.57
N VAL A 88 -16.29 -10.28 -9.63
CA VAL A 88 -15.38 -10.52 -8.50
C VAL A 88 -13.98 -10.88 -8.99
N ILE A 89 -13.87 -11.78 -9.99
CA ILE A 89 -12.58 -12.17 -10.59
C ILE A 89 -11.87 -10.97 -11.22
N GLU A 90 -12.61 -10.12 -11.95
CA GLU A 90 -12.07 -8.91 -12.56
C GLU A 90 -11.57 -7.91 -11.50
N ARG A 91 -12.36 -7.66 -10.46
CA ARG A 91 -11.97 -6.77 -9.35
C ARG A 91 -10.75 -7.32 -8.61
N TYR A 92 -10.67 -8.63 -8.41
CA TYR A 92 -9.51 -9.27 -7.81
C TYR A 92 -8.24 -9.05 -8.64
N ARG A 93 -8.32 -9.19 -9.97
CA ARG A 93 -7.19 -8.89 -10.87
C ARG A 93 -6.74 -7.43 -10.76
N VAL A 94 -7.67 -6.49 -10.65
CA VAL A 94 -7.35 -5.07 -10.46
C VAL A 94 -6.64 -4.84 -9.12
N VAL A 95 -7.12 -5.44 -8.02
CA VAL A 95 -6.47 -5.38 -6.70
C VAL A 95 -5.02 -5.88 -6.77
N GLU A 96 -4.79 -7.02 -7.43
CA GLU A 96 -3.44 -7.58 -7.58
C GLU A 96 -2.53 -6.70 -8.45
N GLN A 97 -3.06 -6.06 -9.49
CA GLN A 97 -2.30 -5.07 -10.26
C GLN A 97 -1.92 -3.84 -9.41
N CYS A 98 -2.86 -3.29 -8.66
CA CYS A 98 -2.59 -2.17 -7.74
C CYS A 98 -1.56 -2.57 -6.67
N ARG A 99 -1.65 -3.78 -6.13
CA ARG A 99 -0.70 -4.33 -5.17
C ARG A 99 0.72 -4.37 -5.73
N LYS A 100 0.90 -4.88 -6.96
CA LYS A 100 2.22 -4.93 -7.62
C LYS A 100 2.80 -3.52 -7.81
N ARG A 101 1.99 -2.57 -8.28
CA ARG A 101 2.40 -1.16 -8.43
C ARG A 101 2.82 -0.52 -7.11
N LEU A 102 2.08 -0.79 -6.03
CA LEU A 102 2.41 -0.30 -4.69
C LEU A 102 3.74 -0.90 -4.17
N ILE A 103 4.00 -2.18 -4.42
CA ILE A 103 5.26 -2.82 -4.06
C ILE A 103 6.43 -2.15 -4.79
N GLU A 104 6.28 -1.88 -6.09
CA GLU A 104 7.30 -1.19 -6.87
C GLU A 104 7.57 0.24 -6.39
N ALA A 105 6.51 1.03 -6.14
CA ALA A 105 6.63 2.38 -5.60
C ALA A 105 7.34 2.39 -4.23
N THR A 106 6.94 1.47 -3.34
CA THR A 106 7.59 1.29 -2.03
C THR A 106 9.07 0.95 -2.17
N LYS A 107 9.43 0.06 -3.10
CA LYS A 107 10.83 -0.28 -3.38
C LYS A 107 11.63 0.94 -3.84
N ARG A 108 11.08 1.74 -4.77
CA ARG A 108 11.72 2.96 -5.28
C ARG A 108 11.98 3.98 -4.16
N ARG A 109 10.99 4.25 -3.31
CA ARG A 109 11.17 5.14 -2.14
C ARG A 109 12.26 4.62 -1.20
N LYS A 110 12.18 3.34 -0.80
CA LYS A 110 13.15 2.72 0.12
C LYS A 110 14.58 2.77 -0.40
N THR A 111 14.79 2.63 -1.72
CA THR A 111 16.11 2.78 -2.33
C THR A 111 16.70 4.17 -2.09
N ILE A 112 15.92 5.23 -2.34
CA ILE A 112 16.39 6.61 -2.12
C ILE A 112 16.61 6.90 -0.63
N GLU A 113 15.77 6.38 0.25
CA GLU A 113 15.99 6.49 1.70
C GLU A 113 17.29 5.82 2.15
N ARG A 114 17.60 4.64 1.62
CA ARG A 114 18.85 3.96 1.94
C ARG A 114 20.07 4.75 1.46
N ILE A 115 19.97 5.41 0.31
CA ILE A 115 21.02 6.33 -0.18
C ILE A 115 21.15 7.54 0.74
N LYS A 116 20.03 8.13 1.17
CA LYS A 116 20.03 9.24 2.13
C LYS A 116 20.72 8.86 3.43
N GLU A 117 20.38 7.70 3.98
CA GLU A 117 20.96 7.20 5.23
C GLU A 117 22.47 7.00 5.09
N LYS A 118 22.94 6.33 4.02
CA LYS A 118 24.37 6.17 3.76
C LYS A 118 25.12 7.50 3.70
N ARG A 119 24.61 8.47 2.92
CA ARG A 119 25.22 9.81 2.82
C ARG A 119 25.21 10.56 4.15
N PHE A 120 24.18 10.38 4.95
CA PHE A 120 24.11 10.98 6.27
C PHE A 120 25.18 10.40 7.21
N GLN A 121 25.38 9.08 7.19
CA GLN A 121 26.44 8.43 7.96
C GLN A 121 27.84 8.84 7.49
N GLU A 122 28.07 8.98 6.19
CA GLU A 122 29.32 9.50 5.63
C GLU A 122 29.60 10.93 6.11
N TRP A 123 28.62 11.82 5.99
CA TRP A 123 28.72 13.19 6.47
C TRP A 123 29.01 13.27 7.98
N LYS A 124 28.37 12.39 8.79
CA LYS A 124 28.61 12.31 10.23
C LYS A 124 30.05 11.90 10.55
N LYS A 125 30.59 10.91 9.83
CA LYS A 125 31.99 10.46 9.98
C LYS A 125 32.98 11.55 9.58
N GLU A 126 32.74 12.26 8.49
CA GLU A 126 33.57 13.39 8.07
C GLU A 126 33.56 14.52 9.10
N ARG A 127 32.39 14.82 9.68
CA ARG A 127 32.24 15.80 10.75
C ARG A 127 33.06 15.44 11.99
N GLN A 128 32.94 14.20 12.44
CA GLN A 128 33.71 13.71 13.59
C GLN A 128 35.23 13.79 13.32
N ARG A 129 35.68 13.43 12.12
CA ARG A 129 37.10 13.56 11.74
C ARG A 129 37.57 15.01 11.76
N PHE A 130 36.76 15.94 11.26
CA PHE A 130 37.09 17.36 11.26
C PHE A 130 37.14 17.94 12.68
N GLU A 131 36.18 17.58 13.53
CA GLU A 131 36.14 17.99 14.94
C GLU A 131 37.35 17.45 15.71
N MET A 132 37.71 16.19 15.51
CA MET A 132 38.87 15.58 16.15
C MET A 132 40.17 16.26 15.72
N LYS A 133 40.35 16.51 14.41
CA LYS A 133 41.52 17.25 13.91
C LYS A 133 41.60 18.67 14.48
N PHE A 134 40.46 19.37 14.55
CA PHE A 134 40.40 20.70 15.15
C PHE A 134 40.79 20.68 16.63
N LEU A 135 40.35 19.68 17.39
CA LEU A 135 40.74 19.49 18.78
C LEU A 135 42.24 19.21 18.92
N ASP A 136 42.81 18.33 18.09
CA ASP A 136 44.24 18.03 18.09
C ASP A 136 45.08 19.29 17.79
N ASP A 137 44.68 20.08 16.78
CA ASP A 137 45.35 21.33 16.40
C ASP A 137 45.30 22.36 17.56
N VAL A 138 44.16 22.48 18.25
CA VAL A 138 44.01 23.36 19.42
C VAL A 138 44.86 22.89 20.59
N CYS A 139 44.87 21.59 20.89
CA CYS A 139 45.71 21.01 21.94
C CYS A 139 47.20 21.23 21.66
N GLN A 140 47.65 21.05 20.42
CA GLN A 140 49.03 21.36 20.02
C GLN A 140 49.37 22.83 20.24
N GLN A 141 48.49 23.76 19.84
CA GLN A 141 48.72 25.19 20.06
C GLN A 141 48.79 25.56 21.54
N MET A 142 47.94 24.96 22.39
CA MET A 142 48.01 25.19 23.84
C MET A 142 49.30 24.63 24.44
N HIS A 143 49.69 23.42 24.07
CA HIS A 143 50.94 22.80 24.52
C HIS A 143 52.17 23.63 24.11
N ILE A 144 52.21 24.14 22.87
CA ILE A 144 53.27 25.03 22.41
C ILE A 144 53.29 26.31 23.25
N ARG A 145 52.14 26.91 23.58
CA ARG A 145 52.07 28.12 24.42
C ARG A 145 52.55 27.89 25.85
N GLU A 146 52.31 26.72 26.43
CA GLU A 146 52.76 26.39 27.79
C GLU A 146 54.27 26.09 27.87
N HIS A 147 54.85 25.51 26.80
CA HIS A 147 56.26 25.09 26.76
C HIS A 147 57.20 26.02 26.01
N THR A 148 56.70 27.09 25.38
CA THR A 148 57.56 28.16 24.87
C THR A 148 57.77 29.17 26.00
N PRO A 149 58.99 29.31 26.58
CA PRO A 149 59.24 30.38 27.53
C PRO A 149 59.04 31.70 26.80
N ALA A 150 58.42 32.68 27.46
CA ALA A 150 58.43 34.05 26.99
C ALA A 150 59.89 34.46 26.77
N ALA A 151 60.28 34.60 25.49
CA ALA A 151 61.54 35.22 25.13
C ALA A 151 61.36 36.73 25.30
N ALA A 152 61.52 37.21 26.53
CA ALA A 152 61.93 38.56 26.94
C ALA A 152 61.99 38.63 28.47
#